data_AF-A0A141J8S7-F1
#
_entry.id   AF-A0A141J8S7-F1
#
_cell.length_a   1.000
_cell.length_b   1.000
_cell.length_c   1.000
_cell.angle_alpha   90.00
_cell.angle_beta   90.00
_cell.angle_gamma   90.00
#
_symmetry.space_group_name_H-M   'P 1'
#
loop_
_entity.id
_entity.type
_entity.pdbx_description
1 polymer ?
#
loop_
_entity_poly.entity_id
_entity_poly.type
_entity_poly.pdbx_seq_one_letter_code
_entity_poly.pdbx_strand_id
1 'polypeptide(L)'
;GASANWWNHRHFQHHAKPNVFKKDPDVNMLNAFVVGTVQPVEYGVKKIKHLPYNHQHKYFFFIGPPLLIPVYFQFQIFHNMISHGLWVDLAWCISYYVRYFLCYTQFYGVFWAVILFNFVRFLESHWFVWVTQMSHIPMDIDYEKHQDWLSMQLVATCNIEQSAFNDW
;
A
#
# COMPACT_ATOMS: atom_id res chain seq x y z
N GLY A 1 2.18 13.48 8.96
CA GLY A 1 1.00 14.13 8.37
C GLY A 1 0.14 13.13 7.62
N ALA A 2 -0.25 12.02 8.27
CA ALA A 2 -1.23 11.06 7.74
C ALA A 2 -2.26 10.79 8.85
N SER A 3 -3.51 10.51 8.48
CA SER A 3 -4.58 10.26 9.47
C SER A 3 -4.34 8.93 10.19
N ALA A 4 -4.31 8.97 11.52
CA ALA A 4 -4.22 7.77 12.35
C ALA A 4 -5.47 6.89 12.20
N ASN A 5 -6.65 7.52 12.06
CA ASN A 5 -7.90 6.79 11.82
C ASN A 5 -7.87 6.02 10.50
N TRP A 6 -7.43 6.66 9.41
CA TRP A 6 -7.29 6.01 8.10
C TRP A 6 -6.30 4.84 8.16
N TRP A 7 -5.14 5.06 8.80
CA TRP A 7 -4.12 4.02 8.94
C TRP A 7 -4.64 2.83 9.74
N ASN A 8 -5.17 3.08 10.94
CA ASN A 8 -5.67 2.04 11.83
C ASN A 8 -6.80 1.24 11.16
N HIS A 9 -7.73 1.90 10.48
CA HIS A 9 -8.81 1.21 9.78
C HIS A 9 -8.28 0.17 8.77
N ARG A 10 -7.36 0.59 7.89
CA ARG A 10 -6.80 -0.30 6.87
C ARG A 10 -5.90 -1.37 7.46
N HIS A 11 -5.05 -0.99 8.41
CA HIS A 11 -4.12 -1.90 9.05
C HIS A 11 -4.86 -3.00 9.83
N PHE A 12 -5.94 -2.64 10.55
CA PHE A 12 -6.78 -3.62 11.22
C PHE A 12 -7.54 -4.53 10.24
N GLN A 13 -7.96 -4.01 9.08
CA GLN A 13 -8.56 -4.85 8.04
C GLN A 13 -7.58 -5.90 7.50
N HIS A 14 -6.36 -5.47 7.20
CA HIS A 14 -5.27 -6.36 6.77
C HIS A 14 -5.01 -7.48 7.80
N HIS A 15 -4.85 -7.13 9.09
CA HIS A 15 -4.63 -8.13 10.13
C HIS A 15 -5.86 -8.96 10.50
N ALA A 16 -7.06 -8.50 10.17
CA ALA A 16 -8.27 -9.29 10.41
C ALA A 16 -8.34 -10.49 9.47
N LYS A 17 -8.03 -10.31 8.17
CA LYS A 17 -8.14 -11.35 7.14
C LYS A 17 -7.05 -11.23 6.07
N PRO A 18 -5.78 -11.54 6.40
CA PRO A 18 -4.65 -11.39 5.48
C PRO A 18 -4.79 -12.29 4.25
N ASN A 19 -4.30 -11.84 3.10
CA ASN A 19 -4.30 -12.53 1.80
C ASN A 19 -5.67 -12.93 1.26
N VAL A 20 -6.77 -12.40 1.79
CA VAL A 20 -8.12 -12.71 1.31
C VAL A 20 -8.61 -11.61 0.36
N PHE A 21 -8.94 -11.98 -0.88
CA PHE A 21 -9.47 -11.03 -1.86
C PHE A 21 -10.68 -10.27 -1.33
N LYS A 22 -10.73 -8.96 -1.62
CA LYS A 22 -11.77 -8.00 -1.19
C LYS A 22 -11.82 -7.71 0.32
N LYS A 23 -10.99 -8.36 1.14
CA LYS A 23 -10.96 -8.15 2.59
C LYS A 23 -9.64 -7.56 3.04
N ASP A 24 -8.53 -8.10 2.54
CA ASP A 24 -7.21 -7.54 2.74
C ASP A 24 -6.96 -6.41 1.72
N PRO A 25 -6.76 -5.16 2.19
CA PRO A 25 -6.46 -4.04 1.30
C PRO A 25 -5.13 -4.19 0.55
N ASP A 26 -4.18 -4.98 1.06
CA ASP A 26 -2.81 -5.03 0.54
C ASP A 26 -2.65 -5.97 -0.67
N VAL A 27 -3.63 -6.85 -0.90
CA VAL A 27 -3.77 -7.68 -2.13
C VAL A 27 -4.89 -7.19 -3.04
N ASN A 28 -5.62 -6.15 -2.64
CA ASN A 28 -6.69 -5.55 -3.45
C ASN A 28 -6.15 -4.41 -4.34
N MET A 29 -5.53 -4.81 -5.44
CA MET A 29 -4.71 -3.94 -6.30
C MET A 29 -5.49 -3.02 -7.26
N LEU A 30 -6.72 -2.63 -6.92
CA LEU A 30 -7.59 -1.73 -7.72
C LEU A 30 -7.72 -2.11 -9.20
N ASN A 31 -7.72 -3.41 -9.50
CA ASN A 31 -7.72 -3.95 -10.86
C ASN A 31 -6.49 -3.52 -11.71
N ALA A 32 -5.50 -2.86 -11.12
CA ALA A 32 -4.26 -2.48 -11.80
C ALA A 32 -3.33 -3.69 -12.00
N PHE A 33 -3.38 -4.61 -11.04
CA PHE A 33 -2.61 -5.86 -11.04
C PHE A 33 -3.53 -7.03 -10.73
N VAL A 34 -3.15 -8.20 -11.23
CA VAL A 34 -3.71 -9.48 -10.80
C VAL A 34 -2.64 -10.24 -10.02
N VAL A 35 -2.98 -10.67 -8.81
CA VAL A 35 -2.06 -11.30 -7.85
C VAL A 35 -2.51 -12.71 -7.47
N GLY A 36 -1.57 -13.53 -7.00
CA GLY A 36 -1.81 -14.94 -6.72
C GLY A 36 -2.08 -15.78 -7.98
N THR A 37 -2.62 -16.98 -7.78
CA THR A 37 -2.90 -17.94 -8.85
C THR A 37 -4.34 -17.87 -9.35
N VAL A 38 -5.29 -17.53 -8.46
CA VAL A 38 -6.73 -17.58 -8.73
C VAL A 38 -7.20 -16.38 -9.57
N GLN A 39 -6.85 -15.16 -9.18
CA GLN A 39 -7.34 -13.94 -9.84
C GLN A 39 -6.93 -13.81 -11.32
N PRO A 40 -5.68 -14.12 -11.74
CA PRO A 40 -5.31 -14.08 -13.16
C PRO A 40 -6.12 -15.04 -14.03
N VAL A 41 -6.41 -16.26 -13.53
CA VAL A 41 -7.22 -17.26 -14.23
C VAL A 41 -8.65 -16.78 -14.36
N GLU A 42 -9.25 -16.30 -13.27
CA GLU A 42 -10.60 -15.75 -13.27
C GLU A 42 -10.76 -14.63 -14.28
N TYR A 43 -9.83 -13.66 -14.29
CA TYR A 43 -9.84 -12.55 -15.23
C TYR A 43 -9.72 -13.01 -16.67
N GLY A 44 -8.88 -14.02 -16.94
CA GLY A 44 -8.69 -14.62 -18.26
C GLY A 44 -9.94 -15.35 -18.78
N VAL A 45 -10.64 -16.08 -17.91
CA VAL A 45 -11.90 -16.77 -18.23
C VAL A 45 -13.02 -15.76 -18.45
N LYS A 46 -13.19 -14.80 -17.54
CA LYS A 46 -14.23 -13.76 -17.61
C LYS A 46 -13.94 -12.67 -18.65
N LYS A 47 -12.78 -12.72 -19.31
CA LYS A 47 -12.31 -11.71 -20.29
C LYS A 47 -12.29 -10.29 -19.73
N ILE A 48 -11.96 -10.13 -18.45
CA ILE A 48 -11.79 -8.83 -17.81
C ILE A 48 -10.47 -8.21 -18.29
N LYS A 49 -10.52 -7.02 -18.88
CA LYS A 49 -9.37 -6.35 -19.53
C LYS A 49 -9.29 -4.87 -19.17
N HIS A 50 -9.10 -4.52 -17.91
CA HIS A 50 -8.91 -3.10 -17.53
C HIS A 50 -7.50 -2.62 -17.90
N LEU A 51 -6.50 -3.50 -17.80
CA LEU A 51 -5.11 -3.26 -18.18
C LEU A 51 -4.52 -4.49 -18.90
N PRO A 52 -3.37 -4.35 -19.60
CA PRO A 52 -2.69 -5.47 -20.24
C PRO A 52 -1.99 -6.36 -19.20
N TYR A 53 -2.75 -7.20 -18.50
CA TYR A 53 -2.25 -8.03 -17.39
C TYR A 53 -1.10 -8.97 -17.76
N ASN A 54 -1.04 -9.42 -19.02
CA ASN A 54 0.09 -10.20 -19.55
C ASN A 54 1.42 -9.42 -19.57
N HIS A 55 1.36 -8.09 -19.47
CA HIS A 55 2.50 -7.18 -19.39
C HIS A 55 2.62 -6.49 -18.03
N GLN A 56 1.92 -6.96 -16.99
CA GLN A 56 1.94 -6.33 -15.67
C GLN A 56 3.34 -6.21 -15.05
N HIS A 57 4.21 -7.19 -15.30
CA HIS A 57 5.61 -7.14 -14.89
C HIS A 57 6.38 -5.95 -15.48
N LYS A 58 5.97 -5.44 -16.66
CA LYS A 58 6.62 -4.29 -17.31
C LYS A 58 6.23 -2.97 -16.67
N TYR A 59 4.95 -2.81 -16.31
CA TYR A 59 4.47 -1.56 -15.74
C TYR A 59 4.43 -1.54 -14.21
N PHE A 60 4.63 -2.69 -13.54
CA PHE A 60 4.66 -2.78 -12.09
C PHE A 60 5.63 -1.77 -11.47
N PHE A 61 6.90 -1.77 -11.91
CA PHE A 61 7.93 -0.88 -11.36
C PHE A 61 7.71 0.61 -11.68
N PHE A 62 6.87 0.93 -12.66
CA PHE A 62 6.53 2.32 -12.99
C PHE A 62 5.26 2.83 -12.32
N ILE A 63 4.43 1.93 -11.78
CA ILE A 63 3.13 2.28 -11.20
C ILE A 63 3.09 1.93 -9.71
N GLY A 64 3.36 0.67 -9.34
CA GLY A 64 3.24 0.18 -7.97
C GLY A 64 4.17 0.90 -7.01
N PRO A 65 5.48 0.60 -7.00
CA PRO A 65 6.45 1.24 -6.12
C PRO A 65 6.47 2.77 -6.17
N PRO A 66 6.48 3.46 -7.33
CA PRO A 66 6.65 4.92 -7.34
C PRO A 66 5.37 5.72 -7.02
N LEU A 67 4.16 5.18 -7.23
CA LEU A 67 2.93 5.97 -7.11
C LEU A 67 2.07 5.61 -5.88
N LEU A 68 2.30 4.46 -5.24
CA LEU A 68 1.46 3.98 -4.14
C LEU A 68 1.36 5.01 -3.00
N ILE A 69 2.49 5.38 -2.41
CA ILE A 69 2.51 6.34 -1.30
C ILE A 69 2.39 7.79 -1.76
N PRO A 70 3.14 8.27 -2.78
CA PRO A 70 3.17 9.69 -3.12
C PRO A 70 1.86 10.19 -3.73
N VAL A 71 1.12 9.31 -4.42
CA VAL A 71 -0.10 9.69 -5.13
C VAL A 71 -1.32 9.01 -4.51
N TYR A 72 -1.37 7.68 -4.54
CA TYR A 72 -2.60 6.95 -4.22
C TYR A 72 -2.99 7.07 -2.74
N PHE A 73 -2.06 6.79 -1.81
CA PHE A 73 -2.35 6.93 -0.39
C PHE A 73 -2.57 8.38 0.01
N GLN A 74 -1.83 9.33 -0.57
CA GLN A 74 -2.08 10.75 -0.30
C GLN A 74 -3.52 11.12 -0.67
N PHE A 75 -3.95 10.77 -1.88
CA PHE A 75 -5.33 11.02 -2.30
C PHE A 75 -6.34 10.38 -1.34
N GLN A 76 -6.14 9.11 -0.98
CA GLN A 76 -7.06 8.43 -0.07
C GLN A 76 -7.08 9.01 1.34
N ILE A 77 -5.93 9.40 1.88
CA ILE A 77 -5.83 10.00 3.22
C ILE A 77 -6.62 11.31 3.23
N PHE A 78 -6.39 12.20 2.26
CA PHE A 78 -7.13 13.47 2.16
C PHE A 78 -8.62 13.25 1.92
N HIS A 79 -8.97 12.39 0.97
CA HIS A 79 -10.36 12.04 0.70
C HIS A 79 -11.05 11.51 1.96
N ASN A 80 -10.42 10.57 2.67
CA ASN A 80 -10.97 9.98 3.88
C ASN A 80 -11.18 11.03 4.98
N MET A 81 -10.20 11.90 5.23
CA MET A 81 -10.32 12.94 6.25
C MET A 81 -11.43 13.92 5.93
N ILE A 82 -11.57 14.34 4.67
CA ILE A 82 -12.59 15.31 4.23
C ILE A 82 -13.98 14.66 4.26
N SER A 83 -14.13 13.48 3.66
CA SER A 83 -15.43 12.81 3.53
C SER A 83 -16.02 12.36 4.86
N HIS A 84 -15.18 12.01 5.85
CA HIS A 84 -15.63 11.61 7.18
C HIS A 84 -15.56 12.74 8.22
N GLY A 85 -15.21 13.97 7.81
CA GLY A 85 -15.14 15.11 8.73
C GLY A 85 -14.10 14.95 9.84
N LEU A 86 -12.97 14.30 9.56
CA LEU A 86 -11.87 14.11 10.51
C LEU A 86 -11.00 15.38 10.60
N TRP A 87 -11.60 16.48 11.08
CA TRP A 87 -11.00 17.81 11.05
C TRP A 87 -9.73 17.92 11.89
N VAL A 88 -9.65 17.20 13.01
CA VAL A 88 -8.46 17.17 13.87
C VAL A 88 -7.28 16.51 13.12
N ASP A 89 -7.52 15.36 12.48
CA ASP A 89 -6.51 14.68 11.66
C ASP A 89 -6.08 15.56 10.49
N LEU A 90 -7.03 16.25 9.85
CA LEU A 90 -6.75 17.18 8.75
C LEU A 90 -5.89 18.36 9.21
N ALA A 91 -6.18 18.94 10.38
CA ALA A 91 -5.38 20.03 10.95
C ALA A 91 -3.93 19.60 11.24
N TRP A 92 -3.73 18.40 11.81
CA TRP A 92 -2.40 17.82 12.02
C TRP A 92 -1.68 17.46 10.71
N CYS A 93 -2.44 17.02 9.69
CA CYS A 93 -1.91 16.78 8.36
C CYS A 93 -1.38 18.09 7.75
N ILE A 94 -2.20 19.16 7.75
CA ILE A 94 -1.82 20.48 7.22
C ILE A 94 -0.65 21.06 8.01
N SER A 95 -0.66 20.98 9.35
CA SER A 95 0.42 21.53 10.18
C SER A 95 1.77 20.85 9.91
N TYR A 96 1.76 19.55 9.59
CA TYR A 96 2.95 18.84 9.13
C TYR A 96 3.51 19.42 7.82
N TYR A 97 2.66 19.66 6.81
CA TYR A 97 3.11 20.25 5.54
C TYR A 97 3.60 21.70 5.72
N VAL A 98 2.86 22.51 6.49
CA VAL A 98 3.27 23.88 6.81
C VAL A 98 4.62 23.89 7.51
N ARG A 99 4.81 23.06 8.53
CA ARG A 99 6.10 22.95 9.23
C ARG A 99 7.21 22.52 8.29
N TYR A 100 6.97 21.53 7.43
CA TYR A 100 7.94 21.10 6.43
C TYR A 100 8.35 22.26 5.52
N PHE A 101 7.39 22.97 4.92
CA PHE A 101 7.72 24.07 4.03
C PHE A 101 8.40 25.23 4.78
N LEU A 102 7.97 25.59 5.98
CA LEU A 102 8.62 26.65 6.77
C LEU A 102 10.09 26.30 7.09
N CYS A 103 10.38 25.05 7.44
CA CYS A 103 11.75 24.63 7.73
C CYS A 103 12.60 24.54 6.46
N TYR A 104 12.14 23.83 5.42
CA TYR A 104 12.99 23.45 4.30
C TYR A 104 13.09 24.52 3.21
N THR A 105 12.09 25.39 3.05
CA THR A 105 12.17 26.47 2.04
C THR A 105 13.22 27.52 2.37
N GLN A 106 13.54 27.72 3.66
CA GLN A 106 14.60 28.65 4.07
C GLN A 106 16.00 28.18 3.65
N PHE A 107 16.23 26.86 3.58
CA PHE A 107 17.53 26.30 3.20
C PHE A 107 17.64 26.00 1.71
N TYR A 108 16.57 25.48 1.11
CA TYR A 108 16.61 24.95 -0.25
C TYR A 108 15.82 25.81 -1.26
N GLY A 109 15.00 26.75 -0.81
CA GLY A 109 14.01 27.41 -1.67
C GLY A 109 12.81 26.50 -1.98
N VAL A 110 11.74 27.08 -2.53
CA VAL A 110 10.46 26.38 -2.74
C VAL A 110 10.61 25.17 -3.67
N PHE A 111 11.27 25.35 -4.82
CA PHE A 111 11.42 24.32 -5.83
C PHE A 111 12.12 23.06 -5.29
N TRP A 112 13.28 23.24 -4.64
CA TRP A 112 14.06 22.12 -4.12
C TRP A 112 13.42 21.49 -2.88
N ALA A 113 12.72 22.26 -2.04
CA ALA A 113 11.94 21.70 -0.94
C ALA A 113 10.82 20.77 -1.43
N VAL A 114 10.15 21.11 -2.54
CA VAL A 114 9.15 20.23 -3.17
C VAL A 114 9.80 18.97 -3.74
N ILE A 115 10.95 19.09 -4.43
CA ILE A 115 11.66 17.92 -4.95
C ILE A 115 12.10 16.99 -3.83
N LEU A 116 12.71 17.52 -2.77
CA LEU A 116 13.15 16.74 -1.62
C LEU A 116 11.99 15.96 -0.99
N PHE A 117 10.85 16.63 -0.81
CA PHE A 117 9.66 16.00 -0.25
C PHE A 117 9.23 14.80 -1.09
N ASN A 118 9.07 15.00 -2.40
CA ASN A 118 8.62 13.95 -3.31
C ASN A 118 9.64 12.83 -3.45
N PHE A 119 10.94 13.15 -3.41
CA PHE A 119 12.00 12.15 -3.47
C PHE A 119 12.00 11.24 -2.24
N VAL A 120 11.85 11.81 -1.03
CA VAL A 120 11.74 11.00 0.20
C VAL A 120 10.49 10.12 0.15
N ARG A 121 9.34 10.67 -0.28
CA ARG A 121 8.10 9.88 -0.42
C ARG A 121 8.23 8.78 -1.48
N PHE A 122 8.98 9.03 -2.56
CA PHE A 122 9.29 8.02 -3.58
C PHE A 122 10.08 6.86 -3.00
N LEU A 123 11.14 7.14 -2.22
CA LEU A 123 11.95 6.10 -1.56
C LEU A 123 11.13 5.30 -0.54
N GLU A 124 10.34 5.99 0.29
CA GLU A 124 9.41 5.37 1.24
C GLU A 124 8.43 4.44 0.53
N SER A 125 7.89 4.86 -0.61
CA SER A 125 6.96 4.05 -1.41
C SER A 125 7.59 2.77 -1.95
N HIS A 126 8.85 2.83 -2.39
CA HIS A 126 9.57 1.65 -2.85
C HIS A 126 9.80 0.66 -1.72
N TRP A 127 10.30 1.16 -0.59
CA TRP A 127 10.49 0.34 0.61
C TRP A 127 9.17 -0.28 1.07
N PHE A 128 8.10 0.51 1.15
CA PHE A 128 6.79 0.05 1.60
C PHE A 128 6.20 -1.02 0.68
N VAL A 129 6.23 -0.82 -0.64
CA VAL A 129 5.78 -1.84 -1.59
C VAL A 129 6.63 -3.09 -1.49
N TRP A 130 7.95 -2.96 -1.34
CA TRP A 130 8.81 -4.13 -1.20
C TRP A 130 8.46 -4.94 0.06
N VAL A 131 8.40 -4.29 1.22
CA VAL A 131 8.12 -4.94 2.51
C VAL A 131 6.73 -5.57 2.56
N THR A 132 5.70 -4.88 2.06
CA THR A 132 4.34 -5.43 2.02
C THR A 132 4.26 -6.58 1.02
N GLN A 133 4.69 -6.36 -0.22
CA GLN A 133 4.48 -7.36 -1.28
C GLN A 133 5.36 -8.61 -1.10
N MET A 134 6.55 -8.51 -0.51
CA MET A 134 7.35 -9.71 -0.17
C MET A 134 6.68 -10.60 0.89
N SER A 135 5.76 -10.04 1.69
CA SER A 135 5.01 -10.78 2.70
C SER A 135 3.70 -11.37 2.16
N HIS A 136 3.18 -10.79 1.07
CA HIS A 136 1.91 -11.20 0.46
C HIS A 136 2.09 -12.16 -0.73
N ILE A 137 2.92 -11.79 -1.71
CA ILE A 137 3.02 -12.49 -2.99
C ILE A 137 3.43 -13.96 -2.85
N PRO A 138 4.34 -14.35 -1.93
CA PRO A 138 4.72 -15.76 -1.77
C PRO A 138 3.63 -16.64 -1.16
N MET A 139 2.61 -16.05 -0.55
CA MET A 139 1.57 -16.76 0.20
C MET A 139 0.36 -17.09 -0.67
N ASP A 140 -0.50 -18.01 -0.21
CA ASP A 140 -1.76 -18.29 -0.89
C ASP A 140 -2.69 -17.07 -0.82
N ILE A 141 -3.09 -16.54 -1.98
CA ILE A 141 -4.03 -15.42 -2.10
C ILE A 141 -5.27 -15.92 -2.83
N ASP A 142 -6.39 -15.95 -2.12
CA ASP A 142 -7.64 -16.52 -2.60
C ASP A 142 -8.86 -15.80 -2.01
N TYR A 143 -10.06 -16.20 -2.44
CA TYR A 143 -11.30 -15.82 -1.81
C TYR A 143 -11.47 -16.50 -0.44
N GLU A 144 -12.38 -15.96 0.36
CA GLU A 144 -12.68 -16.45 1.70
C GLU A 144 -13.03 -17.95 1.71
N LYS A 145 -12.30 -18.72 2.52
CA LYS A 145 -12.50 -20.15 2.76
C LYS A 145 -13.21 -20.45 4.09
N HIS A 146 -13.64 -19.42 4.82
CA HIS A 146 -14.32 -19.49 6.11
C HIS A 146 -13.49 -20.19 7.21
N GLN A 147 -12.16 -20.05 7.15
CA GLN A 147 -11.27 -20.50 8.21
C GLN A 147 -11.48 -19.67 9.48
N ASP A 148 -11.27 -20.28 10.64
CA ASP A 148 -11.23 -19.54 11.89
C ASP A 148 -10.03 -18.57 11.89
N TRP A 149 -10.12 -17.52 12.69
CA TRP A 149 -9.13 -16.46 12.70
C TRP A 149 -7.73 -16.98 13.05
N LEU A 150 -7.60 -17.88 14.03
CA LEU A 150 -6.29 -18.36 14.47
C LEU A 150 -5.62 -19.21 13.38
N SER A 151 -6.35 -20.15 12.78
CA SER A 151 -5.83 -20.97 11.68
C SER A 151 -5.43 -20.12 10.48
N MET A 152 -6.23 -19.11 10.14
CA MET A 152 -5.92 -18.19 9.05
C MET A 152 -4.61 -17.43 9.29
N GLN A 153 -4.39 -16.92 10.50
CA GLN A 153 -3.14 -16.22 10.83
C GLN A 153 -1.94 -17.17 10.69
N LEU A 154 -2.04 -18.41 11.18
CA LEU A 154 -0.95 -19.39 11.10
C LEU A 154 -0.60 -19.78 9.65
N VAL A 155 -1.60 -19.90 8.77
CA VAL A 155 -1.38 -20.21 7.35
C VAL A 155 -0.85 -18.99 6.59
N ALA A 156 -1.20 -17.78 7.02
CA ALA A 156 -0.73 -16.53 6.42
C ALA A 156 0.67 -16.09 6.92
N THR A 157 1.26 -16.78 7.88
CA THR A 157 2.65 -16.55 8.29
C THR A 157 3.64 -17.37 7.46
N CYS A 158 4.68 -16.71 6.95
CA CYS A 158 5.81 -17.36 6.30
C CYS A 158 6.99 -17.42 7.28
N ASN A 159 7.51 -18.62 7.55
CA ASN A 159 8.82 -18.72 8.20
C ASN A 159 9.88 -18.39 7.15
N ILE A 160 10.64 -17.32 7.40
CA ILE A 160 11.79 -16.99 6.56
C ILE A 160 12.94 -17.90 6.96
N GLU A 161 13.63 -18.50 5.99
CA GLU A 161 14.85 -19.24 6.26
C GLU A 161 15.93 -18.33 6.84
N GLN A 162 16.77 -18.90 7.70
CA GLN A 162 17.87 -18.20 8.32
C GLN A 162 18.82 -17.60 7.27
N SER A 163 19.17 -16.31 7.36
CA SER A 163 20.11 -15.65 6.46
C SER A 163 20.74 -14.39 7.05
N ALA A 164 21.90 -13.98 6.51
CA ALA A 164 22.57 -12.74 6.91
C ALA A 164 21.70 -11.47 6.76
N PHE A 165 20.61 -11.52 5.99
CA PHE A 165 19.71 -10.39 5.76
C PHE A 165 18.56 -10.30 6.77
N ASN A 166 18.19 -11.38 7.45
CA ASN A 166 17.08 -11.42 8.42
C ASN A 166 17.49 -11.86 9.83
N ASP A 167 18.75 -12.28 10.04
CA ASP A 167 19.31 -12.66 11.34
C ASP A 167 20.02 -11.50 12.10
N TRP A 168 19.92 -10.27 11.59
CA TRP A 168 20.62 -9.10 12.17
C TRP A 168 19.95 -8.55 13.44
#